data_AF-A0A4Y2MQ05-F1
#
_entry.id   AF-A0A4Y2MQ05-F1
#
_cell.length_a   1.000
_cell.length_b   1.000
_cell.length_c   1.000
_cell.angle_alpha   90.00
_cell.angle_beta   90.00
_cell.angle_gamma   90.00
#
_symmetry.space_group_name_H-M   'P 1'
#
loop_
_entity.id
_entity.type
_entity.pdbx_description
1 polymer ?
#
loop_
_entity_poly.entity_id
_entity_poly.type
_entity_poly.pdbx_seq_one_letter_code
_entity_poly.pdbx_strand_id
1 'polypeptide(L)'
;MNAKKSSDPQTAHWNVLIQEFNFEIRHRPGVRMSHIDAISRAPVLNSSNALDSLIENKLEVCLTLSVEDQVLMIQYADGTLNELILILKKDIEDRTKEKKQEVQNYVLKGNRLFRVINDGARERLLFVIPKSMRKSIVVKFHDLLGHFAAGKTVSEIKGIGFLI
;
A
#
# COMPACT_ATOMS: atom_id res chain seq x y z
N MET A 1 9.26 34.05 -1.59
CA MET A 1 9.33 32.82 -0.76
C MET A 1 10.68 32.17 -1.02
N ASN A 2 11.63 32.30 -0.10
CA ASN A 2 13.00 31.86 -0.32
C ASN A 2 13.14 30.37 0.00
N ALA A 3 13.11 29.55 -1.05
CA ALA A 3 13.39 28.12 -1.00
C ALA A 3 14.91 27.90 -0.80
N LYS A 4 15.38 27.93 0.45
CA LYS A 4 16.68 27.36 0.79
C LYS A 4 16.51 25.84 0.96
N LYS A 5 16.85 25.09 -0.09
CA LYS A 5 16.91 23.62 -0.09
C LYS A 5 17.93 23.14 0.95
N SER A 6 17.49 22.51 2.04
CA SER A 6 18.33 21.59 2.82
C SER A 6 18.16 20.19 2.23
N SER A 7 19.16 19.72 1.49
CA SER A 7 19.20 18.38 0.87
C SER A 7 19.69 17.30 1.84
N ASP A 8 19.27 17.35 3.10
CA ASP A 8 19.60 16.34 4.10
C ASP A 8 18.40 15.37 4.26
N PRO A 9 18.57 14.07 3.96
CA PRO A 9 17.50 13.08 4.05
C PRO A 9 16.91 12.97 5.47
N GLN A 10 17.73 13.19 6.50
CA GLN A 10 17.28 13.11 7.89
C GLN A 10 16.31 14.26 8.21
N THR A 11 16.62 15.47 7.77
CA THR A 11 15.74 16.64 7.90
C THR A 11 14.45 16.50 7.08
N ALA A 12 14.50 15.85 5.91
CA ALA A 12 13.34 15.64 5.04
C ALA A 12 12.26 14.75 5.69
N HIS A 13 12.67 13.70 6.42
CA HIS A 13 11.74 12.83 7.14
C HIS A 13 10.97 13.59 8.23
N TRP A 14 11.68 14.33 9.08
CA TRP A 14 11.06 15.12 10.15
C TRP A 14 10.16 16.22 9.62
N ASN A 15 10.48 16.81 8.45
CA ASN A 15 9.63 17.81 7.81
C ASN A 15 8.23 17.31 7.51
N VAL A 16 8.05 16.03 7.14
CA VAL A 16 6.71 15.46 6.89
C VAL A 16 5.90 15.40 8.18
N LEU A 17 6.54 15.00 9.29
CA LEU A 17 5.87 14.84 10.58
C LEU A 17 5.52 16.17 11.24
N ILE A 18 6.39 17.17 11.15
CA ILE A 18 6.16 18.45 11.84
C ILE A 18 5.22 19.39 11.07
N GLN A 19 4.94 19.11 9.78
CA GLN A 19 4.05 19.92 8.93
C GLN A 19 2.60 20.01 9.46
N GLU A 20 2.18 19.07 10.30
CA GLU A 20 0.84 19.08 10.91
C GLU A 20 0.69 20.14 12.01
N PHE A 21 1.80 20.67 12.53
CA PHE A 21 1.82 21.62 13.63
C PHE A 21 1.98 23.06 13.12
N ASN A 22 1.31 24.00 13.79
CA ASN A 22 1.52 25.42 13.56
C ASN A 22 2.63 25.94 14.49
N PHE A 23 3.84 26.15 13.96
CA PHE A 23 5.00 26.59 14.74
C PHE A 23 5.84 27.63 14.02
N GLU A 24 6.66 28.34 14.78
CA GLU A 24 7.62 29.34 14.28
C GLU A 24 9.04 28.94 14.67
N ILE A 25 9.94 28.87 13.70
CA ILE A 25 11.36 28.55 13.94
C ILE A 25 12.08 29.82 14.40
N ARG A 26 12.61 29.81 15.64
CA ARG A 26 13.42 30.91 16.18
C ARG A 26 14.78 30.40 16.68
N HIS A 27 15.85 31.09 16.27
CA HIS A 27 17.18 30.84 16.81
C HIS A 27 17.26 31.29 18.29
N ARG A 28 17.82 30.44 19.16
CA ARG A 28 18.04 30.74 20.57
C ARG A 28 19.50 30.47 20.95
N PRO A 29 20.24 31.47 21.45
CA PRO A 29 21.60 31.27 21.95
C PRO A 29 21.64 30.27 23.12
N GLY A 30 22.68 29.45 23.20
CA GLY A 30 22.81 28.38 24.22
C GLY A 30 22.70 28.87 25.68
N VAL A 31 23.11 30.10 25.97
CA VAL A 31 22.98 30.74 27.30
C VAL A 31 21.51 30.82 27.75
N ARG A 32 20.56 30.91 26.81
CA ARG A 32 19.11 30.93 27.07
C ARG A 32 18.46 29.54 27.05
N MET A 33 19.25 28.48 26.90
CA MET A 33 18.80 27.09 26.84
C MET A 33 19.43 26.21 27.93
N SER A 34 20.01 26.81 28.98
CA SER A 34 20.67 26.07 30.08
C SER A 34 19.79 25.03 30.75
N HIS A 35 18.50 25.31 30.91
CA HIS A 35 17.51 24.37 31.43
C HIS A 35 17.30 23.16 30.50
N ILE A 36 17.28 23.37 29.18
CA ILE A 36 17.15 22.30 28.19
C ILE A 36 18.44 21.47 28.14
N ASP A 37 19.61 22.13 28.17
CA ASP A 37 20.92 21.45 28.20
C ASP A 37 21.04 20.56 29.45
N ALA A 38 20.65 21.07 30.63
CA ALA A 38 20.63 20.30 31.88
C ALA A 38 19.72 19.06 31.80
N ILE A 39 18.53 19.18 31.21
CA ILE A 39 17.60 18.05 31.03
C ILE A 39 18.16 17.04 30.02
N SER A 40 18.73 17.50 28.90
CA SER A 40 19.29 16.63 27.87
C SER A 40 20.50 15.81 28.37
N ARG A 41 21.24 16.32 29.35
CA ARG A 41 22.42 15.67 29.96
C ARG A 41 22.08 14.77 31.15
N ALA A 42 20.83 14.81 31.64
CA ALA A 42 20.37 14.01 32.77
C ALA A 42 19.26 13.02 32.32
N PRO A 43 19.57 12.04 31.45
CA PRO A 43 18.61 11.03 31.07
C PRO A 43 18.19 10.22 32.31
N VAL A 44 16.90 10.22 32.62
CA VAL A 44 16.36 9.40 33.70
C VAL A 44 16.27 7.97 33.19
N LEU A 45 17.11 7.07 33.71
CA LEU A 45 17.19 5.67 33.27
C LEU A 45 15.87 4.87 33.40
N ASN A 46 14.85 5.44 34.05
CA ASN A 46 13.66 4.70 34.50
C ASN A 46 12.30 5.32 34.08
N SER A 47 12.23 6.19 33.06
CA SER A 47 10.92 6.63 32.52
C SER A 47 10.54 6.01 31.17
N SER A 48 11.46 5.26 30.55
CA SER A 48 11.23 4.57 29.27
C SER A 48 10.37 3.31 29.44
N ASN A 49 10.52 2.56 30.54
CA ASN A 49 9.87 1.24 30.64
C ASN A 49 8.36 1.25 30.90
N ALA A 50 7.75 2.39 31.23
CA ALA A 50 6.28 2.43 31.38
C ALA A 50 5.64 2.84 30.06
N LEU A 51 6.09 3.93 29.44
CA LEU A 51 5.50 4.41 28.20
C LEU A 51 5.93 3.55 27.01
N ASP A 52 7.20 3.17 26.90
CA ASP A 52 7.66 2.29 25.81
C ASP A 52 7.12 0.87 26.00
N SER A 53 6.95 0.36 27.23
CA SER A 53 6.29 -0.94 27.44
C SER A 53 4.78 -0.89 27.22
N LEU A 54 4.08 0.21 27.55
CA LEU A 54 2.67 0.38 27.18
C LEU A 54 2.51 0.58 25.67
N ILE A 55 3.47 1.21 25.00
CA ILE A 55 3.50 1.34 23.54
C ILE A 55 3.83 -0.01 22.91
N GLU A 56 4.83 -0.76 23.37
CA GLU A 56 5.14 -2.11 22.89
C GLU A 56 3.95 -3.07 23.06
N ASN A 57 3.33 -3.11 24.25
CA ASN A 57 2.17 -3.98 24.49
C ASN A 57 0.89 -3.53 23.76
N LYS A 58 0.77 -2.25 23.34
CA LYS A 58 -0.40 -1.74 22.62
C LYS A 58 -0.17 -1.61 21.10
N LEU A 59 1.09 -1.62 20.66
CA LEU A 59 1.54 -1.57 19.27
C LEU A 59 1.96 -2.95 18.75
N GLU A 60 1.92 -4.01 19.56
CA GLU A 60 1.87 -5.40 19.05
C GLU A 60 0.55 -5.71 18.31
N VAL A 61 -0.46 -4.83 18.42
CA VAL A 61 -1.64 -4.85 17.53
C VAL A 61 -1.46 -3.91 16.33
N CYS A 62 -0.23 -3.55 15.95
CA CYS A 62 0.06 -3.35 14.53
C CYS A 62 0.29 -4.73 13.94
N LEU A 63 -0.78 -5.36 13.44
CA LEU A 63 -0.63 -6.46 12.50
C LEU A 63 0.30 -5.94 11.40
N THR A 64 1.53 -6.44 11.36
CA THR A 64 2.46 -6.19 10.26
C THR A 64 1.87 -6.91 9.04
N LEU A 65 0.88 -6.27 8.41
CA LEU A 65 0.22 -6.80 7.22
C LEU A 65 1.31 -7.02 6.19
N SER A 66 1.49 -8.27 5.80
CA SER A 66 2.38 -8.61 4.71
C SER A 66 1.94 -7.88 3.44
N VAL A 67 2.84 -7.73 2.47
CA VAL A 67 2.48 -7.14 1.17
C VAL A 67 1.34 -7.97 0.53
N GLU A 68 1.35 -9.28 0.73
CA GLU A 68 0.29 -10.19 0.31
C GLU A 68 -1.06 -9.87 0.97
N ASP A 69 -1.08 -9.62 2.29
CA ASP A 69 -2.29 -9.26 3.02
C ASP A 69 -2.83 -7.90 2.55
N GLN A 70 -1.96 -6.93 2.29
CA GLN A 70 -2.37 -5.63 1.75
C GLN A 70 -3.00 -5.77 0.36
N VAL A 71 -2.39 -6.55 -0.52
CA VAL A 71 -2.93 -6.84 -1.86
C VAL A 71 -4.29 -7.52 -1.77
N LEU A 72 -4.45 -8.47 -0.83
CA LEU A 72 -5.72 -9.13 -0.57
C LEU A 72 -6.78 -8.14 -0.10
N MET A 73 -6.47 -7.33 0.90
CA MET A 73 -7.38 -6.34 1.47
C MET A 73 -7.87 -5.35 0.42
N ILE A 74 -6.99 -4.87 -0.46
CA ILE A 74 -7.36 -3.92 -1.51
C ILE A 74 -8.25 -4.59 -2.57
N GLN A 75 -8.03 -5.88 -2.87
CA GLN A 75 -8.87 -6.63 -3.80
C GLN A 75 -10.28 -6.88 -3.24
N TYR A 76 -10.39 -7.15 -1.94
CA TYR A 76 -11.67 -7.37 -1.25
C TYR A 76 -12.43 -6.07 -0.98
N ALA A 77 -11.72 -4.93 -0.92
CA ALA A 77 -12.34 -3.62 -0.81
C ALA A 77 -13.04 -3.15 -2.10
N ASP A 78 -12.69 -3.72 -3.26
CA ASP A 78 -13.40 -3.45 -4.52
C ASP A 78 -14.70 -4.25 -4.56
N GLY A 79 -15.85 -3.55 -4.48
CA GLY A 79 -17.16 -4.19 -4.41
C GLY A 79 -17.43 -5.20 -5.52
N THR A 80 -17.03 -4.89 -6.76
CA THR A 80 -17.23 -5.79 -7.90
C THR A 80 -16.37 -7.04 -7.81
N LEU A 81 -15.12 -6.90 -7.37
CA LEU A 81 -14.24 -8.07 -7.20
C LEU A 81 -14.66 -8.90 -5.99
N ASN A 82 -15.10 -8.25 -4.92
CA ASN A 82 -15.57 -8.92 -3.72
C ASN A 82 -16.81 -9.78 -3.99
N GLU A 83 -17.76 -9.31 -4.82
CA GLU A 83 -18.90 -10.10 -5.25
C GLU A 83 -18.46 -11.40 -5.96
N LEU A 84 -17.53 -11.30 -6.91
CA LEU A 84 -16.95 -12.46 -7.60
C LEU A 84 -16.26 -13.41 -6.62
N ILE A 85 -15.48 -12.87 -5.69
CA ILE A 85 -14.78 -13.64 -4.65
C ILE A 85 -15.78 -14.37 -3.76
N LEU A 86 -16.86 -13.71 -3.32
CA LEU A 86 -17.89 -14.32 -2.48
C LEU A 86 -18.62 -15.45 -3.21
N ILE A 87 -18.86 -15.31 -4.51
CA ILE A 87 -19.42 -16.40 -5.33
C ILE A 87 -18.42 -17.56 -5.43
N LEU A 88 -17.14 -17.26 -5.67
CA LEU A 88 -16.09 -18.27 -5.82
C LEU A 88 -15.74 -19.01 -4.52
N LYS A 89 -16.05 -18.43 -3.36
CA LYS A 89 -15.89 -19.09 -2.05
C LYS A 89 -17.00 -20.09 -1.72
N LYS A 90 -18.17 -19.98 -2.36
CA LYS A 90 -19.25 -20.97 -2.20
C LYS A 90 -18.94 -22.24 -2.99
N ASP A 91 -19.45 -23.37 -2.52
CA ASP A 91 -19.36 -24.61 -3.29
C ASP A 91 -20.04 -24.48 -4.65
N ILE A 92 -19.55 -25.24 -5.63
CA ILE A 92 -20.04 -25.18 -7.01
C ILE A 92 -21.54 -25.55 -7.05
N GLU A 93 -21.98 -26.46 -6.20
CA GLU A 93 -23.38 -26.90 -6.12
C GLU A 93 -24.32 -25.81 -5.60
N ASP A 94 -23.82 -24.91 -4.75
CA ASP A 94 -24.60 -23.81 -4.16
C ASP A 94 -24.75 -22.59 -5.08
N ARG A 95 -24.13 -22.63 -6.27
CA ARG A 95 -24.16 -21.53 -7.23
C ARG A 95 -25.31 -21.69 -8.21
N THR A 96 -26.11 -20.64 -8.40
CA THR A 96 -27.10 -20.60 -9.48
C THR A 96 -26.39 -20.63 -10.84
N LYS A 97 -27.14 -20.99 -11.90
CA LYS A 97 -26.60 -21.09 -13.26
C LYS A 97 -26.00 -19.75 -13.72
N GLU A 98 -26.63 -18.64 -13.37
CA GLU A 98 -26.19 -17.28 -13.69
C GLU A 98 -24.86 -16.98 -13.01
N LYS A 99 -24.72 -17.32 -11.73
CA LYS A 99 -23.48 -17.11 -10.97
C LYS A 99 -22.34 -17.99 -11.48
N LYS A 100 -22.63 -19.24 -11.87
CA LYS A 100 -21.64 -20.13 -12.53
C LYS A 100 -21.11 -19.49 -13.81
N GLN A 101 -22.01 -18.92 -14.62
CA GLN A 101 -21.64 -18.23 -15.86
C GLN A 101 -20.81 -16.97 -15.61
N GLU A 102 -21.14 -16.20 -14.59
CA GLU A 102 -20.45 -14.97 -14.22
C GLU A 102 -18.98 -15.21 -13.83
N VAL A 103 -18.73 -16.25 -13.02
CA VAL A 103 -17.38 -16.56 -12.52
C VAL A 103 -16.62 -17.58 -13.36
N GLN A 104 -17.16 -18.01 -14.50
CA GLN A 104 -16.62 -19.13 -15.30
C GLN A 104 -15.13 -18.98 -15.68
N ASN A 105 -14.67 -17.74 -15.86
CA ASN A 105 -13.29 -17.42 -16.27
C ASN A 105 -12.45 -16.88 -15.11
N TYR A 106 -12.88 -17.08 -13.87
CA TYR A 106 -12.20 -16.59 -12.69
C TYR A 106 -11.86 -17.73 -11.73
N VAL A 107 -10.74 -17.57 -11.03
CA VAL A 107 -10.28 -18.54 -10.04
C VAL A 107 -9.67 -17.82 -8.85
N LEU A 108 -9.86 -18.38 -7.66
CA LEU A 108 -9.18 -17.95 -6.45
C LEU A 108 -7.92 -18.79 -6.25
N LYS A 109 -6.75 -18.15 -6.13
CA LYS A 109 -5.48 -18.80 -5.80
C LYS A 109 -4.81 -18.09 -4.64
N GLY A 110 -4.71 -18.77 -3.49
CA GLY A 110 -4.23 -18.15 -2.25
C GLY A 110 -5.08 -16.94 -1.86
N ASN A 111 -6.41 -17.09 -1.90
CA ASN A 111 -7.42 -16.05 -1.65
C ASN A 111 -7.44 -14.84 -2.61
N ARG A 112 -6.53 -14.78 -3.60
CA ARG A 112 -6.48 -13.73 -4.61
C ARG A 112 -7.26 -14.12 -5.86
N LEU A 113 -7.99 -13.18 -6.42
CA LEU A 113 -8.79 -13.34 -7.64
C LEU A 113 -7.91 -13.19 -8.88
N PHE A 114 -7.96 -14.20 -9.74
CA PHE A 114 -7.34 -14.22 -11.06
C PHE A 114 -8.39 -14.44 -12.14
N ARG A 115 -8.14 -13.89 -13.31
CA ARG A 115 -8.87 -14.24 -14.54
C ARG A 115 -8.05 -15.24 -15.34
N VAL A 116 -8.70 -16.31 -15.75
CA VAL A 116 -8.17 -17.34 -16.64
C VAL A 116 -8.32 -16.84 -18.08
N ILE A 117 -7.19 -16.71 -18.78
CA ILE A 117 -7.15 -16.34 -20.20
C ILE A 117 -6.46 -17.45 -20.97
N ASN A 118 -7.15 -17.96 -21.99
CA ASN A 118 -6.59 -18.96 -22.89
C ASN A 118 -6.06 -18.27 -24.16
N ASP A 119 -4.75 -18.33 -24.37
CA ASP A 119 -4.08 -17.69 -25.52
C ASP A 119 -3.77 -18.71 -26.64
N GLY A 120 -4.52 -19.82 -26.68
CA GLY A 120 -4.37 -20.92 -27.65
C GLY A 120 -3.22 -21.89 -27.34
N ALA A 121 -2.09 -21.39 -26.82
CA ALA A 121 -0.92 -22.21 -26.49
C ALA A 121 -0.80 -22.58 -25.01
N ARG A 122 -1.37 -21.75 -24.12
CA ARG A 122 -1.32 -21.94 -22.67
C ARG A 122 -2.42 -21.17 -21.97
N GLU A 123 -2.86 -21.73 -20.86
CA GLU A 123 -3.68 -21.02 -19.88
C GLU A 123 -2.80 -20.04 -19.10
N ARG A 124 -3.23 -18.78 -19.01
CA ARG A 124 -2.58 -17.75 -18.20
C ARG A 124 -3.53 -17.24 -17.14
N LEU A 125 -3.00 -17.11 -15.92
CA LEU A 125 -3.69 -16.49 -14.81
C LEU A 125 -3.25 -15.03 -14.72
N LEU A 126 -4.18 -14.10 -14.94
CA LEU A 126 -3.93 -12.68 -14.78
C LEU A 126 -4.54 -12.20 -13.47
N PHE A 127 -3.74 -11.59 -12.61
CA PHE A 127 -4.21 -11.02 -11.35
C PHE A 127 -5.12 -9.83 -11.65
N VAL A 128 -6.33 -9.85 -11.09
CA VAL A 128 -7.35 -8.84 -11.37
C VAL A 128 -7.10 -7.59 -10.53
N ILE A 129 -6.73 -6.49 -11.19
CA ILE A 129 -6.41 -5.23 -10.54
C ILE A 129 -7.70 -4.49 -10.11
N PRO A 130 -7.82 -4.12 -8.83
CA PRO A 130 -8.90 -3.28 -8.32
C PRO A 130 -9.02 -1.96 -9.06
N LYS A 131 -10.25 -1.48 -9.28
CA LYS A 131 -10.53 -0.29 -10.11
C LYS A 131 -9.72 0.94 -9.66
N SER A 132 -9.55 1.12 -8.35
CA SER A 132 -8.79 2.21 -7.73
C SER A 132 -7.30 2.22 -8.13
N MET A 133 -6.71 1.06 -8.42
CA MET A 133 -5.28 0.92 -8.71
C MET A 133 -4.95 1.01 -10.20
N ARG A 134 -5.91 0.74 -11.09
CA ARG A 134 -5.66 0.60 -12.54
C ARG A 134 -4.96 1.83 -13.13
N LYS A 135 -5.41 3.04 -12.74
CA LYS A 135 -4.81 4.29 -13.22
C LYS A 135 -3.33 4.40 -12.84
N SER A 136 -2.99 4.12 -11.59
CA SER A 136 -1.61 4.18 -11.09
C SER A 136 -0.71 3.19 -11.84
N ILE A 137 -1.19 1.96 -12.05
CA ILE A 137 -0.46 0.94 -12.81
C ILE A 137 -0.25 1.39 -14.26
N VAL A 138 -1.31 1.85 -14.94
CA VAL A 138 -1.20 2.30 -16.34
C VAL A 138 -0.21 3.44 -16.49
N VAL A 139 -0.27 4.46 -15.61
CA VAL A 139 0.67 5.60 -15.63
C VAL A 139 2.09 5.12 -15.40
N LYS A 140 2.32 4.28 -14.38
CA LYS A 140 3.64 3.73 -14.07
C LYS A 140 4.23 2.98 -15.26
N PHE A 141 3.45 2.16 -15.95
CA PHE A 141 3.92 1.42 -17.13
C PHE A 141 4.13 2.34 -18.34
N HIS A 142 3.27 3.34 -18.54
CA HIS A 142 3.45 4.32 -19.60
C HIS A 142 4.74 5.14 -19.41
N ASP A 143 4.97 5.66 -18.21
CA ASP A 143 6.11 6.55 -17.93
C ASP A 143 7.43 5.78 -17.83
N LEU A 144 7.46 4.60 -17.18
CA LEU A 144 8.70 3.86 -16.96
C LEU A 144 9.18 3.09 -18.20
N LEU A 145 8.28 2.66 -19.09
CA LEU A 145 8.65 1.82 -20.23
C LEU A 145 8.83 2.60 -21.54
N GLY A 146 8.61 3.91 -21.55
CA GLY A 146 8.97 4.78 -22.68
C GLY A 146 7.80 5.38 -23.45
N HIS A 147 6.76 5.82 -22.74
CA HIS A 147 5.61 6.54 -23.29
C HIS A 147 4.87 5.80 -24.40
N PHE A 148 4.67 4.51 -24.21
CA PHE A 148 3.98 3.67 -25.19
C PHE A 148 2.52 4.11 -25.42
N ALA A 149 2.07 3.92 -26.66
CA ALA A 149 0.65 4.02 -27.00
C ALA A 149 -0.18 2.99 -26.23
N ALA A 150 -1.46 3.30 -26.01
CA ALA A 150 -2.35 2.55 -25.11
C ALA A 150 -2.33 1.02 -25.32
N GLY A 151 -2.39 0.56 -26.57
CA GLY A 151 -2.39 -0.87 -26.89
C GLY A 151 -1.12 -1.59 -26.43
N LYS A 152 0.05 -0.96 -26.60
CA LYS A 152 1.33 -1.52 -26.17
C LYS A 152 1.45 -1.50 -24.65
N THR A 153 1.04 -0.43 -23.97
CA THR A 153 1.00 -0.37 -22.50
C THR A 153 0.15 -1.49 -21.90
N VAL A 154 -1.05 -1.73 -22.46
CA VAL A 154 -1.92 -2.83 -22.00
C VAL A 154 -1.30 -4.21 -22.28
N SER A 155 -0.62 -4.36 -23.42
CA SER A 155 0.08 -5.60 -23.77
C SER A 155 1.20 -5.91 -22.76
N GLU A 156 2.00 -4.93 -22.38
CA GLU A 156 3.05 -5.09 -21.36
C GLU A 156 2.47 -5.45 -19.98
N ILE A 157 1.41 -4.78 -19.56
CA ILE A 157 0.72 -5.07 -18.28
C ILE A 157 0.18 -6.51 -18.25
N LYS A 158 -0.40 -6.98 -19.36
CA LYS A 158 -0.83 -8.37 -19.50
C LYS A 158 0.34 -9.34 -19.57
N GLY A 159 1.45 -8.93 -20.21
CA GLY A 159 2.68 -9.72 -20.35
C GLY A 159 3.29 -10.12 -19.01
N ILE A 160 3.21 -9.23 -18.02
CA ILE A 160 3.69 -9.49 -16.64
C ILE A 160 2.65 -10.15 -15.73
N GLY A 161 1.45 -10.45 -16.24
CA GLY A 161 0.44 -11.20 -15.49
C GLY A 161 -0.65 -10.37 -14.79
N PHE A 162 -0.86 -9.10 -15.18
CA PHE A 162 -1.92 -8.26 -14.60
C PHE A 162 -3.09 -8.03 -15.57
N LEU A 163 -4.29 -7.91 -15.01
CA LEU A 163 -5.51 -7.54 -15.74
C LEU A 163 -6.08 -6.24 -15.18
N ILE A 164 -6.14 -5.22 -16.03
CA ILE A 164 -6.76 -3.90 -15.80
C ILE A 164 -8.05 -3.76 -16.59
#